data_AF-A0AAW5VRV0-F1
#
_entry.id   AF-A0AAW5VRV0-F1
#
_cell.length_a   1.000
_cell.length_b   1.000
_cell.length_c   1.000
_cell.angle_alpha   90.00
_cell.angle_beta   90.00
_cell.angle_gamma   90.00
#
_symmetry.space_group_name_H-M   'P 1'
#
loop_
_entity.id
_entity.type
_entity.pdbx_description
1 polymer ?
#
loop_
_entity_poly.entity_id
_entity_poly.type
_entity_poly.pdbx_seq_one_letter_code
_entity_poly.pdbx_strand_id
1 'polypeptide(L)'
;MDAHILALETSSNLCELTLLSRTQAGISLVELSHEGSGDHAERLLPMAEQLLEQAGLDRHALTAIAFGQGPGGFTGLRVACGVAQGMAFALDLPVLPVSSLLAAAACGTPVEGTAYVVAQDARMQEVYAAVYCWTVQSSWSVLQSPVLLDAAQVTTWIARLQAEGLIAEQQPIQVVGDALEQFPDLAPAVLAQGWEVGQAWRATGASVAHLALHDLDEGRGISPDLAMPLYVREKVAYTIQEREQGLGGNPAALDQPLQIEAMQAGHVSAVLDIERRVESHPWTAGNFTDALGNSAYCSRIIHKQGQVQGYAVWLQAPDMIELLLIGVAPEQQRRGLAWQLLDDGLQWARQHQLERVVLEVRASNAPAIGLYQKYGFKADGLRKNYYPLGDGLREDAVLMSLNLANKAGA
;
A
#
# COMPACT_ATOMS: atom_id res chain seq x y z
N MET A 1 -15.06 -18.21 30.17
CA MET A 1 -14.02 -19.21 30.47
C MET A 1 -12.74 -18.46 30.74
N ASP A 2 -11.94 -18.94 31.68
CA ASP A 2 -10.65 -18.33 31.97
C ASP A 2 -9.73 -18.52 30.75
N ALA A 3 -8.95 -17.50 30.42
CA ALA A 3 -8.03 -17.53 29.28
C ALA A 3 -6.74 -16.82 29.64
N HIS A 4 -5.61 -17.45 29.35
CA HIS A 4 -4.28 -16.93 29.63
C HIS A 4 -3.46 -16.96 28.34
N ILE A 5 -3.15 -15.78 27.81
CA ILE A 5 -2.47 -15.62 26.53
C ILE A 5 -1.11 -14.99 26.77
N LEU A 6 -0.06 -15.66 26.32
CA LEU A 6 1.28 -15.09 26.27
C LEU A 6 1.51 -14.50 24.88
N ALA A 7 1.65 -13.18 24.79
CA ALA A 7 1.90 -12.45 23.56
C ALA A 7 3.37 -12.05 23.44
N LEU A 8 3.97 -12.28 22.27
CA LEU A 8 5.36 -11.93 21.96
C LEU A 8 5.40 -10.87 20.86
N GLU A 9 5.98 -9.70 21.12
CA GLU A 9 6.13 -8.63 20.13
C GLU A 9 7.59 -8.20 20.02
N THR A 10 8.20 -8.48 18.86
CA THR A 10 9.62 -8.24 18.58
C THR A 10 9.83 -7.68 17.16
N SER A 11 8.82 -7.05 16.57
CA SER A 11 8.87 -6.42 15.24
C SER A 11 9.71 -5.13 15.22
N SER A 12 9.99 -4.55 16.39
CA SER A 12 10.78 -3.32 16.56
C SER A 12 12.11 -3.58 17.30
N ASN A 13 12.81 -2.53 17.71
CA ASN A 13 14.01 -2.65 18.56
C ASN A 13 13.68 -3.02 20.03
N LEU A 14 12.41 -2.89 20.40
CA LEU A 14 11.89 -3.27 21.70
C LEU A 14 11.30 -4.69 21.60
N CYS A 15 11.74 -5.54 22.50
CA CYS A 15 11.17 -6.88 22.69
C CYS A 15 10.25 -6.85 23.89
N GLU A 16 8.98 -7.14 23.67
CA GLU A 16 7.94 -7.11 24.69
C GLU A 16 7.24 -8.46 24.78
N LEU A 17 6.96 -8.86 26.02
CA LEU A 17 6.07 -9.96 26.33
C LEU A 17 4.96 -9.47 27.22
N THR A 18 3.76 -9.93 26.94
CA THR A 18 2.60 -9.63 27.75
C THR A 18 1.84 -10.90 28.05
N LEU A 19 1.59 -11.13 29.33
CA LEU A 19 0.68 -12.16 29.79
C LEU A 19 -0.68 -11.51 30.07
N LEU A 20 -1.65 -11.77 29.18
CA LEU A 20 -3.04 -11.39 29.38
C LEU A 20 -3.77 -12.53 30.08
N SER A 21 -4.46 -12.21 31.17
CA SER A 21 -5.32 -13.15 31.89
C SER A 21 -6.75 -12.61 31.95
N ARG A 22 -7.69 -13.34 31.36
CA ARG A 22 -9.12 -13.11 31.53
C ARG A 22 -9.66 -14.13 32.52
N THR A 23 -10.20 -13.65 33.64
CA THR A 23 -10.85 -14.48 34.66
C THR A 23 -12.23 -13.91 35.01
N GLN A 24 -12.94 -14.52 35.96
CA GLN A 24 -14.18 -13.93 36.51
C GLN A 24 -13.97 -12.54 37.13
N ALA A 25 -12.75 -12.21 37.57
CA ALA A 25 -12.42 -10.89 38.12
C ALA A 25 -12.17 -9.81 37.04
N GLY A 26 -12.18 -10.18 35.75
CA GLY A 26 -11.90 -9.29 34.63
C GLY A 26 -10.61 -9.64 33.90
N ILE A 27 -10.09 -8.67 33.16
CA ILE A 27 -8.84 -8.78 32.39
C ILE A 27 -7.70 -8.13 33.17
N SER A 28 -6.57 -8.82 33.29
CA SER A 28 -5.31 -8.28 33.79
C SER A 28 -4.18 -8.51 32.79
N LEU A 29 -3.17 -7.63 32.84
CA LEU A 29 -1.97 -7.66 32.02
C LEU A 29 -0.75 -7.64 32.93
N VAL A 30 0.23 -8.49 32.64
CA VAL A 30 1.58 -8.40 33.20
C VAL A 30 2.54 -8.29 32.02
N GLU A 31 3.43 -7.31 32.05
CA GLU A 31 4.26 -6.94 30.91
C GLU A 31 5.73 -6.93 31.31
N LEU A 32 6.59 -7.43 30.41
CA LEU A 32 8.03 -7.29 30.50
C LEU A 32 8.56 -6.83 29.16
N SER A 33 9.47 -5.86 29.19
CA SER A 33 10.13 -5.33 28.01
C SER A 33 11.66 -5.38 28.16
N HIS A 34 12.34 -5.47 27.02
CA HIS A 34 13.78 -5.44 26.93
C HIS A 34 14.22 -4.71 25.67
N GLU A 35 15.04 -3.67 25.84
CA GLU A 35 15.71 -2.98 24.75
C GLU A 35 17.06 -3.65 24.45
N GLY A 36 17.30 -4.03 23.19
CA GLY A 36 18.61 -4.55 22.76
C GLY A 36 18.56 -5.32 21.45
N SER A 37 19.45 -5.01 20.50
CA SER A 37 19.50 -5.64 19.19
C SER A 37 20.47 -6.84 19.15
N GLY A 38 19.98 -8.03 19.49
CA GLY A 38 20.77 -9.27 19.32
C GLY A 38 20.39 -10.41 20.26
N ASP A 39 19.97 -10.08 21.47
CA ASP A 39 19.77 -11.07 22.55
C ASP A 39 18.30 -11.49 22.71
N HIS A 40 17.40 -11.02 21.84
CA HIS A 40 15.96 -11.29 21.96
C HIS A 40 15.65 -12.79 22.09
N ALA A 41 16.29 -13.63 21.27
CA ALA A 41 16.06 -15.08 21.30
C ALA A 41 16.43 -15.71 22.65
N GLU A 42 17.47 -15.21 23.31
CA GLU A 42 17.94 -15.70 24.61
C GLU A 42 17.10 -15.15 25.78
N ARG A 43 16.40 -14.03 25.56
CA ARG A 43 15.65 -13.31 26.59
C ARG A 43 14.16 -13.67 26.65
N LEU A 44 13.55 -14.07 25.52
CA LEU A 44 12.11 -14.35 25.45
C LEU A 44 11.64 -15.42 26.44
N LEU A 45 12.32 -16.58 26.49
CA LEU A 45 11.92 -17.68 27.37
C LEU A 45 12.08 -17.33 28.86
N PRO A 46 13.22 -16.76 29.33
CA PRO A 46 13.33 -16.26 30.69
C PRO A 46 12.27 -15.22 31.07
N MET A 47 11.94 -14.29 30.15
CA MET A 47 10.89 -13.30 30.38
C MET A 47 9.51 -13.96 30.49
N ALA A 48 9.23 -14.98 29.69
CA ALA A 48 7.98 -15.73 29.77
C ALA A 48 7.83 -16.46 31.12
N GLU A 49 8.90 -17.10 31.60
CA GLU A 49 8.92 -17.74 32.92
C GLU A 49 8.70 -16.72 34.04
N GLN A 50 9.39 -15.58 33.98
CA GLN A 50 9.22 -14.50 34.95
C GLN A 50 7.80 -13.92 34.96
N LEU A 51 7.13 -13.80 33.79
CA LEU A 51 5.74 -13.35 33.70
C LEU A 51 4.77 -14.35 34.37
N LEU A 52 4.95 -15.64 34.09
CA LEU A 52 4.15 -16.71 34.69
C LEU A 52 4.34 -16.75 36.20
N GLU A 53 5.57 -16.63 36.69
CA GLU A 53 5.88 -16.55 38.13
C GLU A 53 5.22 -15.34 38.80
N GLN A 54 5.29 -14.15 38.19
CA GLN A 54 4.62 -12.95 38.72
C GLN A 54 3.09 -13.09 38.78
N ALA A 55 2.50 -13.79 37.81
CA ALA A 55 1.07 -14.09 37.80
C ALA A 55 0.68 -15.27 38.69
N GLY A 56 1.65 -16.01 39.24
CA GLY A 56 1.42 -17.23 40.01
C GLY A 56 0.80 -18.36 39.18
N LEU A 57 1.11 -18.41 37.88
CA LEU A 57 0.54 -19.36 36.92
C LEU A 57 1.55 -20.43 36.54
N ASP A 58 1.08 -21.67 36.41
CA ASP A 58 1.84 -22.73 35.77
C ASP A 58 1.77 -22.59 34.23
N ARG A 59 2.80 -23.03 33.51
CA ARG A 59 2.84 -22.95 32.03
C ARG A 59 1.67 -23.68 31.35
N HIS A 60 1.12 -24.72 31.97
CA HIS A 60 -0.04 -25.45 31.44
C HIS A 60 -1.37 -24.71 31.67
N ALA A 61 -1.36 -23.57 32.39
CA ALA A 61 -2.52 -22.70 32.48
C ALA A 61 -2.69 -21.81 31.23
N LEU A 62 -1.66 -21.69 30.39
CA LEU A 62 -1.74 -20.97 29.12
C LEU A 62 -2.78 -21.62 28.21
N THR A 63 -3.58 -20.79 27.55
CA THR A 63 -4.62 -21.22 26.60
C THR A 63 -4.22 -21.01 25.15
N ALA A 64 -3.30 -20.08 24.89
CA ALA A 64 -2.77 -19.81 23.55
C ALA A 64 -1.46 -19.03 23.64
N ILE A 65 -0.66 -19.10 22.56
CA ILE A 65 0.52 -18.25 22.37
C ILE A 65 0.24 -17.29 21.20
N ALA A 66 0.40 -15.99 21.44
CA ALA A 66 0.23 -14.97 20.41
C ALA A 66 1.59 -14.38 20.02
N PHE A 67 1.69 -13.91 18.79
CA PHE A 67 2.89 -13.19 18.37
C PHE A 67 2.61 -12.11 17.32
N GLY A 68 3.42 -11.05 17.36
CA GLY A 68 3.49 -10.05 16.30
C GLY A 68 3.99 -10.69 15.01
N GLN A 69 3.08 -10.95 14.08
CA GLN A 69 3.36 -11.59 12.81
C GLN A 69 4.15 -10.68 11.85
N GLY A 70 4.12 -9.36 12.09
CA GLY A 70 4.71 -8.35 11.23
C GLY A 70 3.66 -7.58 10.39
N PRO A 71 4.11 -6.75 9.44
CA PRO A 71 5.51 -6.51 9.04
C PRO A 71 6.39 -5.84 10.12
N GLY A 72 7.72 -5.91 9.94
CA GLY A 72 8.70 -5.39 10.90
C GLY A 72 10.14 -5.86 10.63
N GLY A 73 10.99 -5.78 11.65
CA GLY A 73 12.38 -6.22 11.59
C GLY A 73 12.52 -7.72 11.33
N PHE A 74 13.23 -8.10 10.25
CA PHE A 74 13.29 -9.48 9.75
C PHE A 74 13.76 -10.51 10.78
N THR A 75 14.84 -10.20 11.52
CA THR A 75 15.37 -11.07 12.58
C THR A 75 14.38 -11.20 13.72
N GLY A 76 13.79 -10.08 14.15
CA GLY A 76 12.82 -10.04 15.24
C GLY A 76 11.59 -10.91 14.93
N LEU A 77 10.99 -10.77 13.76
CA LEU A 77 9.81 -11.56 13.38
C LEU A 77 10.07 -13.08 13.41
N ARG A 78 11.27 -13.51 13.00
CA ARG A 78 11.64 -14.94 13.06
C ARG A 78 11.79 -15.45 14.49
N VAL A 79 12.33 -14.60 15.36
CA VAL A 79 12.52 -14.93 16.78
C VAL A 79 11.16 -15.11 17.46
N ALA A 80 10.25 -14.13 17.34
CA ALA A 80 8.90 -14.25 17.92
C ALA A 80 8.14 -15.46 17.35
N CYS A 81 8.13 -15.64 16.03
CA CYS A 81 7.46 -16.78 15.39
C CYS A 81 8.04 -18.11 15.86
N GLY A 82 9.38 -18.28 15.85
CA GLY A 82 10.02 -19.53 16.24
C GLY A 82 9.80 -19.87 17.71
N VAL A 83 9.87 -18.88 18.62
CA VAL A 83 9.58 -19.09 20.04
C VAL A 83 8.09 -19.42 20.25
N ALA A 84 7.18 -18.72 19.58
CA ALA A 84 5.76 -19.02 19.66
C ALA A 84 5.45 -20.45 19.19
N GLN A 85 6.02 -20.86 18.05
CA GLN A 85 5.90 -22.22 17.53
C GLN A 85 6.42 -23.27 18.52
N GLY A 86 7.63 -23.07 19.06
CA GLY A 86 8.25 -24.01 19.99
C GLY A 86 7.45 -24.17 21.28
N MET A 87 7.00 -23.05 21.87
CA MET A 87 6.18 -23.06 23.08
C MET A 87 4.81 -23.71 22.85
N ALA A 88 4.12 -23.29 21.79
CA ALA A 88 2.79 -23.79 21.47
C ALA A 88 2.81 -25.28 21.12
N PHE A 89 3.83 -25.74 20.38
CA PHE A 89 4.01 -27.16 20.08
C PHE A 89 4.27 -28.00 21.34
N ALA A 90 5.11 -27.49 22.26
CA ALA A 90 5.43 -28.21 23.50
C ALA A 90 4.24 -28.29 24.48
N LEU A 91 3.33 -27.32 24.44
CA LEU A 91 2.18 -27.21 25.34
C LEU A 91 0.86 -27.66 24.69
N ASP A 92 0.88 -28.11 23.44
CA ASP A 92 -0.31 -28.46 22.64
C ASP A 92 -1.34 -27.31 22.59
N LEU A 93 -0.86 -26.09 22.32
CA LEU A 93 -1.66 -24.87 22.28
C LEU A 93 -1.80 -24.32 20.85
N PRO A 94 -2.91 -23.61 20.55
CA PRO A 94 -3.01 -22.85 19.32
C PRO A 94 -2.08 -21.63 19.33
N VAL A 95 -1.66 -21.23 18.13
CA VAL A 95 -0.93 -19.98 17.90
C VAL A 95 -1.87 -18.92 17.33
N LEU A 96 -1.73 -17.67 17.79
CA LEU A 96 -2.51 -16.52 17.36
C LEU A 96 -1.57 -15.48 16.70
N PRO A 97 -1.37 -15.54 15.37
CA PRO A 97 -0.60 -14.54 14.65
C PRO A 97 -1.38 -13.22 14.55
N VAL A 98 -0.79 -12.12 15.02
CA VAL A 98 -1.42 -10.80 14.99
C VAL A 98 -0.60 -9.87 14.09
N SER A 99 -1.25 -9.16 13.17
CA SER A 99 -0.54 -8.16 12.36
C SER A 99 0.01 -7.03 13.23
N SER A 100 1.30 -6.73 13.13
CA SER A 100 1.93 -5.66 13.91
C SER A 100 1.41 -4.26 13.49
N LEU A 101 0.94 -4.09 12.25
CA LEU A 101 0.27 -2.84 11.86
C LEU A 101 -1.10 -2.71 12.51
N LEU A 102 -1.88 -3.80 12.58
CA LEU A 102 -3.17 -3.79 13.26
C LEU A 102 -2.99 -3.56 14.78
N ALA A 103 -2.00 -4.22 15.38
CA ALA A 103 -1.63 -4.02 16.78
C ALA A 103 -1.24 -2.56 17.07
N ALA A 104 -0.55 -1.89 16.16
CA ALA A 104 -0.24 -0.46 16.30
C ALA A 104 -1.49 0.43 16.25
N ALA A 105 -2.46 0.15 15.36
CA ALA A 105 -3.74 0.86 15.35
C ALA A 105 -4.53 0.64 16.65
N ALA A 106 -4.44 -0.57 17.21
CA ALA A 106 -5.13 -0.97 18.43
C ALA A 106 -4.49 -0.45 19.73
N CYS A 107 -3.37 0.26 19.69
CA CYS A 107 -2.77 0.90 20.86
C CYS A 107 -3.63 2.06 21.40
N GLY A 108 -4.40 2.71 20.53
CA GLY A 108 -5.34 3.76 20.89
C GLY A 108 -6.73 3.24 21.27
N THR A 109 -7.58 4.15 21.74
CA THR A 109 -9.03 3.90 21.77
C THR A 109 -9.59 4.17 20.38
N PRO A 110 -10.06 3.15 19.65
CA PRO A 110 -10.57 3.35 18.31
C PRO A 110 -11.91 4.10 18.32
N VAL A 111 -12.10 4.91 17.28
CA VAL A 111 -13.35 5.63 17.00
C VAL A 111 -14.08 4.87 15.89
N GLU A 112 -15.35 4.56 16.15
CA GLU A 112 -16.21 3.85 15.20
C GLU A 112 -16.28 4.58 13.85
N GLY A 113 -16.12 3.84 12.77
CA GLY A 113 -16.20 4.35 11.40
C GLY A 113 -14.93 5.08 10.92
N THR A 114 -13.96 5.36 11.79
CA THR A 114 -12.69 5.98 11.38
C THR A 114 -11.81 4.98 10.62
N ALA A 115 -11.27 5.41 9.48
CA ALA A 115 -10.22 4.71 8.76
C ALA A 115 -8.85 5.06 9.37
N TYR A 116 -8.23 4.07 10.00
CA TYR A 116 -6.89 4.14 10.57
C TYR A 116 -5.87 3.74 9.50
N VAL A 117 -5.16 4.73 8.96
CA VAL A 117 -4.03 4.49 8.07
C VAL A 117 -2.79 4.35 8.94
N VAL A 118 -2.27 3.13 9.05
CA VAL A 118 -1.05 2.86 9.82
C VAL A 118 0.13 2.96 8.88
N ALA A 119 1.12 3.78 9.20
CA ALA A 119 2.38 3.88 8.49
C ALA A 119 3.55 3.69 9.46
N GLN A 120 4.35 2.65 9.26
CA GLN A 120 5.54 2.36 10.07
C GLN A 120 6.81 2.44 9.23
N ASP A 121 7.89 2.94 9.82
CA ASP A 121 9.19 3.00 9.16
C ASP A 121 9.67 1.59 8.77
N ALA A 122 9.79 1.34 7.46
CA ALA A 122 10.35 0.11 6.90
C ALA A 122 11.86 0.23 6.64
N ARG A 123 12.47 1.36 7.00
CA ARG A 123 13.78 1.85 6.55
C ARG A 123 13.77 2.20 5.06
N MET A 124 14.84 2.86 4.63
CA MET A 124 15.14 3.07 3.21
C MET A 124 14.13 3.93 2.46
N GLN A 125 13.62 4.96 3.14
CA GLN A 125 12.59 5.84 2.58
C GLN A 125 11.29 5.10 2.22
N GLU A 126 11.07 3.93 2.80
CA GLU A 126 9.85 3.15 2.61
C GLU A 126 9.09 3.03 3.94
N VAL A 127 7.78 2.83 3.83
CA VAL A 127 6.89 2.53 4.94
C VAL A 127 6.16 1.22 4.72
N TYR A 128 5.95 0.49 5.82
CA TYR A 128 4.93 -0.53 5.86
C TYR A 128 3.59 0.16 6.16
N ALA A 129 2.62 0.02 5.28
CA ALA A 129 1.33 0.67 5.41
C ALA A 129 0.16 -0.31 5.34
N ALA A 130 -0.91 -0.02 6.07
CA ALA A 130 -2.19 -0.75 6.01
C ALA A 130 -3.34 0.19 6.40
N VAL A 131 -4.57 -0.20 6.08
CA VAL A 131 -5.77 0.55 6.50
C VAL A 131 -6.74 -0.37 7.22
N TYR A 132 -7.13 0.05 8.41
CA TYR A 132 -8.10 -0.65 9.26
C TYR A 132 -9.27 0.27 9.61
N CYS A 133 -10.42 -0.31 9.93
CA CYS A 133 -11.58 0.44 10.40
C CYS A 133 -12.20 -0.27 11.60
N TRP A 134 -12.50 0.50 12.65
CA TRP A 134 -13.24 0.00 13.80
C TRP A 134 -14.73 0.00 13.51
N THR A 135 -15.35 -1.17 13.60
CA THR A 135 -16.75 -1.38 13.20
C THR A 135 -17.71 -1.21 14.38
N VAL A 136 -19.00 -1.04 14.06
CA VAL A 136 -20.13 -1.04 15.01
C VAL A 136 -20.22 -2.31 15.88
N GLN A 137 -19.56 -3.40 15.47
CA GLN A 137 -19.52 -4.66 16.21
C GLN A 137 -18.38 -4.70 17.24
N SER A 138 -17.73 -3.57 17.51
CA SER A 138 -16.56 -3.48 18.39
C SER A 138 -15.44 -4.42 17.93
N SER A 139 -15.18 -4.44 16.63
CA SER A 139 -14.14 -5.25 16.01
C SER A 139 -13.42 -4.50 14.90
N TRP A 140 -12.16 -4.86 14.67
CA TRP A 140 -11.36 -4.32 13.58
C TRP A 140 -11.69 -5.01 12.25
N SER A 141 -11.88 -4.20 11.21
CA SER A 141 -11.98 -4.64 9.82
C SER A 141 -10.75 -4.20 9.03
N VAL A 142 -10.32 -5.03 8.09
CA VAL A 142 -9.20 -4.72 7.19
C VAL A 142 -9.77 -4.09 5.93
N LEU A 143 -9.49 -2.80 5.70
CA LEU A 143 -9.85 -2.11 4.45
C LEU A 143 -8.76 -2.32 3.39
N GLN A 144 -7.50 -2.37 3.83
CA GLN A 144 -6.34 -2.60 2.97
C GLN A 144 -5.27 -3.36 3.74
N SER A 145 -4.90 -4.55 3.24
CA SER A 145 -3.84 -5.39 3.80
C SER A 145 -2.47 -4.71 3.75
N PRO A 146 -1.51 -5.13 4.60
CA PRO A 146 -0.16 -4.57 4.63
C PRO A 146 0.53 -4.52 3.26
N VAL A 147 1.09 -3.37 2.93
CA VAL A 147 1.86 -3.08 1.72
C VAL A 147 3.16 -2.35 2.06
N LEU A 148 4.12 -2.41 1.14
CA LEU A 148 5.35 -1.60 1.18
C LEU A 148 5.23 -0.52 0.11
N LEU A 149 5.48 0.73 0.49
CA LEU A 149 5.55 1.85 -0.46
C LEU A 149 6.58 2.88 -0.03
N ASP A 150 6.99 3.73 -0.96
CA ASP A 150 7.83 4.89 -0.69
C ASP A 150 7.10 5.87 0.24
N ALA A 151 7.80 6.40 1.25
CA ALA A 151 7.22 7.30 2.25
C ALA A 151 6.56 8.55 1.62
N ALA A 152 7.10 9.05 0.50
CA ALA A 152 6.54 10.19 -0.22
C ALA A 152 5.21 9.87 -0.93
N GLN A 153 4.89 8.59 -1.14
CA GLN A 153 3.69 8.15 -1.84
C GLN A 153 2.50 7.87 -0.91
N VAL A 154 2.67 7.97 0.42
CA VAL A 154 1.61 7.63 1.40
C VAL A 154 0.33 8.40 1.13
N THR A 155 0.41 9.72 0.93
CA THR A 155 -0.79 10.54 0.73
C THR A 155 -1.50 10.26 -0.59
N THR A 156 -0.74 10.11 -1.68
CA THR A 156 -1.29 9.70 -2.98
C THR A 156 -1.92 8.31 -2.93
N TRP A 157 -1.31 7.40 -2.17
CA TRP A 157 -1.84 6.06 -1.95
C TRP A 157 -3.17 6.09 -1.18
N ILE A 158 -3.30 6.88 -0.11
CA ILE A 158 -4.58 7.07 0.61
C ILE A 158 -5.65 7.64 -0.33
N ALA A 159 -5.32 8.68 -1.11
CA ALA A 159 -6.25 9.28 -2.06
C ALA A 159 -6.73 8.27 -3.13
N ARG A 160 -5.84 7.37 -3.58
CA ARG A 160 -6.21 6.26 -4.47
C ARG A 160 -7.21 5.32 -3.80
N LEU A 161 -7.00 4.95 -2.54
CA LEU A 161 -7.93 4.09 -1.80
C LEU A 161 -9.32 4.72 -1.65
N GLN A 162 -9.39 6.05 -1.48
CA GLN A 162 -10.67 6.77 -1.51
C GLN A 162 -11.33 6.71 -2.90
N ALA A 163 -10.56 6.94 -3.97
CA ALA A 163 -11.08 6.87 -5.34
C ALA A 163 -11.54 5.45 -5.74
N GLU A 164 -10.92 4.41 -5.17
CA GLU A 164 -11.30 3.01 -5.35
C GLU A 164 -12.51 2.60 -4.48
N GLY A 165 -12.97 3.48 -3.58
CA GLY A 165 -14.09 3.21 -2.67
C GLY A 165 -13.75 2.29 -1.50
N LEU A 166 -12.45 2.03 -1.25
CA LEU A 166 -11.98 1.25 -0.10
C LEU A 166 -12.04 2.06 1.20
N ILE A 167 -11.88 3.38 1.10
CA ILE A 167 -12.18 4.34 2.15
C ILE A 167 -13.32 5.22 1.63
N ALA A 168 -14.42 5.33 2.35
CA ALA A 168 -15.54 6.13 1.86
C ALA A 168 -15.18 7.63 1.82
N GLU A 169 -15.75 8.38 0.87
CA GLU A 169 -15.39 9.79 0.62
C GLU A 169 -15.55 10.69 1.87
N GLN A 170 -16.56 10.42 2.71
CA GLN A 170 -16.86 11.15 3.94
C GLN A 170 -16.33 10.46 5.21
N GLN A 171 -15.55 9.38 5.04
CA GLN A 171 -15.04 8.63 6.18
C GLN A 171 -13.89 9.41 6.84
N PRO A 172 -13.92 9.60 8.17
CA PRO A 172 -12.79 10.18 8.88
C PRO A 172 -11.53 9.35 8.67
N ILE A 173 -10.41 10.01 8.37
CA ILE A 173 -9.10 9.37 8.22
C ILE A 173 -8.18 9.88 9.31
N GLN A 174 -7.58 8.95 10.06
CA GLN A 174 -6.51 9.22 11.00
C GLN A 174 -5.27 8.43 10.59
N VAL A 175 -4.17 9.13 10.32
CA VAL A 175 -2.88 8.51 10.03
C VAL A 175 -2.13 8.32 11.34
N VAL A 176 -1.68 7.11 11.62
CA VAL A 176 -0.94 6.73 12.84
C VAL A 176 0.33 5.98 12.49
N GLY A 177 1.23 5.84 13.45
CA GLY A 177 2.44 5.04 13.31
C GLY A 177 3.72 5.88 13.24
N ASP A 178 4.84 5.24 13.54
CA ASP A 178 6.10 5.94 13.77
C ASP A 178 6.72 6.57 12.52
N ALA A 179 6.23 6.24 11.32
CA ALA A 179 6.61 6.94 10.10
C ALA A 179 6.33 8.45 10.18
N LEU A 180 5.33 8.88 10.96
CA LEU A 180 5.03 10.29 11.18
C LEU A 180 6.17 11.06 11.84
N GLU A 181 6.99 10.39 12.65
CA GLU A 181 8.17 10.97 13.30
C GLU A 181 9.46 10.71 12.49
N GLN A 182 9.55 9.57 11.82
CA GLN A 182 10.73 9.21 11.02
C GLN A 182 10.81 9.95 9.67
N PHE A 183 9.67 10.39 9.12
CA PHE A 183 9.57 11.11 7.85
C PHE A 183 8.97 12.51 8.08
N PRO A 184 9.78 13.56 8.27
CA PRO A 184 9.32 14.89 8.66
C PRO A 184 8.28 15.53 7.73
N ASP A 185 8.29 15.17 6.45
CA ASP A 185 7.36 15.69 5.45
C ASP A 185 5.99 14.99 5.46
N LEU A 186 5.87 13.82 6.09
CA LEU A 186 4.65 13.02 6.07
C LEU A 186 3.52 13.68 6.85
N ALA A 187 3.74 14.08 8.10
CA ALA A 187 2.70 14.71 8.91
C ALA A 187 2.16 16.02 8.29
N PRO A 188 3.00 16.95 7.80
CA PRO A 188 2.54 18.11 7.03
C PRO A 188 1.73 17.73 5.79
N ALA A 189 2.16 16.72 5.04
CA ALA A 189 1.45 16.27 3.83
C ALA A 189 0.07 15.68 4.16
N VAL A 190 -0.06 14.95 5.26
CA VAL A 190 -1.34 14.41 5.76
C VAL A 190 -2.29 15.55 6.15
N LEU A 191 -1.80 16.54 6.92
CA LEU A 191 -2.60 17.70 7.32
C LEU A 191 -3.05 18.53 6.11
N ALA A 192 -2.22 18.65 5.08
CA ALA A 192 -2.56 19.36 3.85
C ALA A 192 -3.74 18.72 3.07
N GLN A 193 -4.00 17.42 3.28
CA GLN A 193 -5.18 16.73 2.73
C GLN A 193 -6.43 16.87 3.62
N GLY A 194 -6.32 17.52 4.78
CA GLY A 194 -7.41 17.63 5.74
C GLY A 194 -7.65 16.38 6.58
N TRP A 195 -6.71 15.42 6.58
CA TRP A 195 -6.77 14.22 7.42
C TRP A 195 -6.12 14.47 8.78
N GLU A 196 -6.49 13.64 9.76
CA GLU A 196 -5.95 13.75 11.12
C GLU A 196 -4.59 13.05 11.24
N VAL A 197 -3.65 13.70 11.92
CA VAL A 197 -2.39 13.08 12.35
C VAL A 197 -2.57 12.58 13.77
N GLY A 198 -2.53 11.26 13.95
CA GLY A 198 -2.58 10.61 15.25
C GLY A 198 -1.18 10.38 15.84
N GLN A 199 -1.10 9.42 16.76
CA GLN A 199 0.12 9.12 17.51
C GLN A 199 1.07 8.22 16.72
N ALA A 200 2.37 8.31 17.04
CA ALA A 200 3.45 7.51 16.48
C ALA A 200 3.51 6.08 17.04
N TRP A 201 2.36 5.40 17.15
CA TRP A 201 2.27 4.09 17.78
C TRP A 201 3.01 2.99 17.03
N ARG A 202 3.67 2.11 17.77
CA ARG A 202 4.12 0.79 17.31
C ARG A 202 3.29 -0.30 17.99
N ALA A 203 3.33 -1.50 17.44
CA ALA A 203 2.77 -2.67 18.10
C ALA A 203 3.41 -2.84 19.46
N THR A 204 2.60 -3.20 20.46
CA THR A 204 3.08 -3.56 21.79
C THR A 204 2.66 -4.97 22.14
N GLY A 205 3.33 -5.57 23.11
CA GLY A 205 2.89 -6.86 23.66
C GLY A 205 1.43 -6.82 24.12
N ALA A 206 0.99 -5.71 24.73
CA ALA A 206 -0.37 -5.52 25.21
C ALA A 206 -1.40 -5.45 24.08
N SER A 207 -1.12 -4.70 23.00
CA SER A 207 -2.05 -4.60 21.87
C SER A 207 -2.15 -5.92 21.10
N VAL A 208 -1.03 -6.65 20.97
CA VAL A 208 -1.02 -8.03 20.44
C VAL A 208 -1.88 -8.95 21.32
N ALA A 209 -1.72 -8.90 22.64
CA ALA A 209 -2.48 -9.75 23.55
C ALA A 209 -3.99 -9.49 23.50
N HIS A 210 -4.41 -8.23 23.42
CA HIS A 210 -5.82 -7.86 23.32
C HIS A 210 -6.46 -8.34 22.01
N LEU A 211 -5.79 -8.16 20.88
CA LEU A 211 -6.26 -8.66 19.59
C LEU A 211 -6.31 -10.19 19.57
N ALA A 212 -5.30 -10.84 20.14
CA ALA A 212 -5.25 -12.29 20.27
C ALA A 212 -6.39 -12.84 21.14
N LEU A 213 -6.80 -12.15 22.20
CA LEU A 213 -7.96 -12.57 23.00
C LEU A 213 -9.23 -12.64 22.17
N HIS A 214 -9.45 -11.64 21.31
CA HIS A 214 -10.58 -11.62 20.38
C HIS A 214 -10.47 -12.74 19.33
N ASP A 215 -9.27 -13.00 18.80
CA ASP A 215 -9.04 -14.12 17.87
C ASP A 215 -9.24 -15.49 18.52
N LEU A 216 -8.88 -15.64 19.79
CA LEU A 216 -9.11 -16.86 20.56
C LEU A 216 -10.60 -17.12 20.77
N ASP A 217 -11.36 -16.08 21.15
CA ASP A 217 -12.81 -16.19 21.36
C ASP A 217 -13.55 -16.60 20.09
N GLU A 218 -13.06 -16.15 18.94
CA GLU A 218 -13.60 -16.44 17.62
C GLU A 218 -13.06 -17.75 17.01
N GLY A 219 -12.22 -18.49 17.75
CA GLY A 219 -11.65 -19.75 17.29
C GLY A 219 -10.69 -19.63 16.10
N ARG A 220 -10.04 -18.47 15.93
CA ARG A 220 -9.08 -18.19 14.85
C ARG A 220 -7.65 -18.67 15.12
N GLY A 221 -7.43 -19.41 16.21
CA GLY A 221 -6.16 -20.05 16.50
C GLY A 221 -5.74 -21.03 15.41
N ILE A 222 -4.46 -21.03 15.06
CA ILE A 222 -3.89 -21.93 14.05
C ILE A 222 -2.95 -22.96 14.70
N SER A 223 -2.70 -24.05 13.98
CA SER A 223 -1.69 -25.02 14.37
C SER A 223 -0.29 -24.39 14.35
N PRO A 224 0.60 -24.73 15.31
CA PRO A 224 1.94 -24.14 15.38
C PRO A 224 2.75 -24.25 14.07
N ASP A 225 2.63 -25.35 13.32
CA ASP A 225 3.35 -25.56 12.06
C ASP A 225 2.92 -24.62 10.92
N LEU A 226 1.73 -24.01 11.03
CA LEU A 226 1.22 -23.04 10.06
C LEU A 226 1.63 -21.60 10.38
N ALA A 227 2.17 -21.33 11.57
CA ALA A 227 2.61 -20.01 11.96
C ALA A 227 3.80 -19.56 11.09
N MET A 228 3.68 -18.37 10.49
CA MET A 228 4.73 -17.80 9.65
C MET A 228 4.80 -16.28 9.80
N PRO A 229 5.99 -15.67 9.72
CA PRO A 229 6.13 -14.22 9.63
C PRO A 229 5.46 -13.66 8.37
N LEU A 230 4.90 -12.46 8.48
CA LEU A 230 4.38 -11.68 7.37
C LEU A 230 5.50 -10.78 6.81
N TYR A 231 6.15 -11.24 5.75
CA TYR A 231 7.12 -10.44 5.00
C TYR A 231 6.45 -9.67 3.88
N VAL A 232 6.52 -8.34 3.96
CA VAL A 232 5.97 -7.44 2.93
C VAL A 232 7.07 -6.96 1.96
N ARG A 233 8.34 -6.97 2.39
CA ARG A 233 9.49 -6.64 1.54
C ARG A 233 10.07 -7.91 0.91
N GLU A 234 9.93 -8.06 -0.41
CA GLU A 234 10.37 -9.26 -1.15
C GLU A 234 11.89 -9.33 -1.40
N LYS A 235 12.56 -8.19 -1.70
CA LYS A 235 14.02 -8.16 -1.98
C LYS A 235 14.75 -7.34 -0.91
N VAL A 236 15.45 -8.02 -0.01
CA VAL A 236 16.14 -7.40 1.14
C VAL A 236 17.66 -7.32 1.01
N ALA A 237 18.26 -7.95 -0.02
CA ALA A 237 19.71 -8.01 -0.20
C ALA A 237 20.11 -8.25 -1.67
N TYR A 238 21.21 -7.61 -2.11
CA TYR A 238 21.91 -7.94 -3.35
C TYR A 238 22.65 -9.29 -3.24
N THR A 239 22.76 -10.00 -4.36
CA THR A 239 23.60 -11.18 -4.56
C THR A 239 25.09 -10.85 -4.40
N ILE A 240 25.94 -11.88 -4.24
CA ILE A 240 27.40 -11.72 -4.11
C ILE A 240 27.97 -10.99 -5.34
N GLN A 241 27.55 -11.38 -6.55
CA GLN A 241 28.00 -10.76 -7.80
C GLN A 241 27.59 -9.29 -7.91
N GLU A 242 26.37 -8.93 -7.50
CA GLU A 242 25.91 -7.54 -7.45
C GLU A 242 26.75 -6.71 -6.44
N ARG A 243 27.10 -7.29 -5.28
CA ARG A 243 27.95 -6.63 -4.27
C ARG A 243 29.39 -6.43 -4.73
N GLU A 244 29.95 -7.40 -5.45
CA GLU A 244 31.29 -7.31 -6.06
C GLU A 244 31.37 -6.23 -7.15
N GLN A 245 30.22 -5.89 -7.77
CA GLN A 245 30.08 -4.75 -8.68
C GLN A 245 29.90 -3.41 -7.95
N GLY A 246 30.03 -3.39 -6.61
CA GLY A 246 29.88 -2.20 -5.78
C GLY A 246 28.46 -1.91 -5.33
N LEU A 247 27.48 -2.80 -5.60
CA LEU A 247 26.09 -2.61 -5.16
C LEU A 247 25.93 -3.06 -3.70
N GLY A 248 25.82 -2.09 -2.78
CA GLY A 248 25.49 -2.30 -1.37
C GLY A 248 24.10 -1.75 -1.02
N GLY A 249 23.57 -2.12 0.15
CA GLY A 249 22.22 -1.69 0.58
C GLY A 249 21.10 -2.63 0.12
N ASN A 250 19.83 -2.22 0.26
CA ASN A 250 18.71 -3.03 -0.28
C ASN A 250 18.46 -2.74 -1.77
N PRO A 251 18.28 -3.81 -2.59
CA PRO A 251 18.02 -3.75 -4.02
C PRO A 251 16.87 -2.87 -4.51
N ALA A 252 15.85 -2.68 -3.69
CA ALA A 252 14.70 -1.84 -4.01
C ALA A 252 15.00 -0.33 -3.84
N ALA A 253 16.06 0.08 -3.12
CA ALA A 253 16.44 1.51 -3.05
C ALA A 253 17.21 2.02 -4.27
N LEU A 254 17.68 1.12 -5.15
CA LEU A 254 18.10 1.50 -6.50
C LEU A 254 16.97 1.36 -7.51
N ASP A 255 15.79 0.92 -7.07
CA ASP A 255 14.57 1.00 -7.86
C ASP A 255 14.21 2.48 -7.93
N GLN A 256 14.81 3.18 -8.90
CA GLN A 256 14.46 4.56 -9.16
C GLN A 256 12.94 4.60 -9.29
N PRO A 257 12.29 5.56 -8.60
CA PRO A 257 10.84 5.69 -8.69
C PRO A 257 10.47 5.77 -10.16
N LEU A 258 9.29 5.24 -10.50
CA LEU A 258 8.70 5.54 -11.78
C LEU A 258 8.59 7.05 -11.89
N GLN A 259 9.29 7.61 -12.88
CA GLN A 259 9.32 9.04 -13.13
C GLN A 259 8.49 9.33 -14.35
N ILE A 260 7.71 10.41 -14.26
CA ILE A 260 6.99 10.96 -15.42
C ILE A 260 7.71 12.22 -15.87
N GLU A 261 8.09 12.25 -17.14
CA GLU A 261 8.73 13.41 -17.75
C GLU A 261 8.24 13.66 -19.17
N ALA A 262 8.63 14.82 -19.73
CA ALA A 262 8.35 15.15 -21.12
C ALA A 262 9.05 14.15 -22.05
N MET A 263 8.30 13.60 -23.00
CA MET A 263 8.86 12.77 -24.06
C MET A 263 9.86 13.58 -24.88
N GLN A 264 10.98 12.97 -25.25
CA GLN A 264 12.02 13.58 -26.06
C GLN A 264 12.30 12.70 -27.29
N ALA A 265 13.01 13.24 -28.29
CA ALA A 265 13.34 12.50 -29.50
C ALA A 265 14.06 11.16 -29.22
N GLY A 266 14.88 11.10 -28.17
CA GLY A 266 15.57 9.88 -27.74
C GLY A 266 14.64 8.76 -27.23
N HIS A 267 13.40 9.09 -26.84
CA HIS A 267 12.43 8.13 -26.31
C HIS A 267 11.55 7.49 -27.40
N VAL A 268 11.50 8.08 -28.60
CA VAL A 268 10.56 7.69 -29.66
C VAL A 268 10.70 6.22 -30.07
N SER A 269 11.93 5.68 -30.10
CA SER A 269 12.14 4.26 -30.43
C SER A 269 11.47 3.33 -29.41
N ALA A 270 11.68 3.57 -28.11
CA ALA A 270 11.08 2.77 -27.04
C ALA A 270 9.55 2.93 -26.99
N VAL A 271 9.03 4.13 -27.24
CA VAL A 271 7.59 4.40 -27.31
C VAL A 271 6.95 3.65 -28.48
N LEU A 272 7.57 3.67 -29.66
CA LEU A 272 7.10 2.93 -30.84
C LEU A 272 7.04 1.42 -30.60
N ASP A 273 8.01 0.88 -29.86
CA ASP A 273 8.03 -0.54 -29.51
C ASP A 273 6.85 -0.91 -28.60
N ILE A 274 6.46 -0.04 -27.67
CA ILE A 274 5.25 -0.23 -26.86
C ILE A 274 4.00 -0.07 -27.72
N GLU A 275 3.87 1.03 -28.47
CA GLU A 275 2.72 1.38 -29.31
C GLU A 275 2.36 0.22 -30.26
N ARG A 276 3.34 -0.37 -30.97
CA ARG A 276 3.10 -1.50 -31.88
C ARG A 276 2.58 -2.76 -31.19
N ARG A 277 2.80 -2.90 -29.88
CA ARG A 277 2.39 -4.07 -29.10
C ARG A 277 1.03 -3.88 -28.46
N VAL A 278 0.60 -2.64 -28.24
CA VAL A 278 -0.66 -2.31 -27.55
C VAL A 278 -1.74 -1.80 -28.50
N GLU A 279 -1.35 -1.23 -29.64
CA GLU A 279 -2.28 -0.71 -30.65
C GLU A 279 -2.33 -1.55 -31.91
N SER A 280 -3.54 -1.77 -32.39
CA SER A 280 -3.78 -2.47 -33.66
C SER A 280 -3.39 -1.65 -34.88
N HIS A 281 -3.43 -0.31 -34.76
CA HIS A 281 -3.13 0.65 -35.81
C HIS A 281 -2.19 1.74 -35.25
N PRO A 282 -0.93 1.40 -35.00
CA PRO A 282 0.00 2.23 -34.22
C PRO A 282 0.37 3.53 -34.94
N TRP A 283 0.60 4.60 -34.18
CA TRP A 283 1.27 5.80 -34.70
C TRP A 283 2.65 5.47 -35.28
N THR A 284 3.02 6.18 -36.34
CA THR A 284 4.34 6.05 -36.98
C THR A 284 5.39 6.89 -36.26
N ALA A 285 6.67 6.61 -36.52
CA ALA A 285 7.78 7.44 -36.01
C ALA A 285 7.66 8.92 -36.42
N GLY A 286 7.13 9.17 -37.63
CA GLY A 286 6.82 10.51 -38.12
C GLY A 286 5.78 11.21 -37.25
N ASN A 287 4.68 10.52 -36.89
CA ASN A 287 3.64 11.11 -36.04
C ASN A 287 4.17 11.55 -34.67
N PHE A 288 4.99 10.72 -34.02
CA PHE A 288 5.63 11.10 -32.75
C PHE A 288 6.60 12.27 -32.93
N THR A 289 7.37 12.29 -34.03
CA THR A 289 8.32 13.37 -34.30
C THR A 289 7.61 14.69 -34.56
N ASP A 290 6.52 14.67 -35.32
CA ASP A 290 5.67 15.83 -35.60
C ASP A 290 5.02 16.37 -34.31
N ALA A 291 4.55 15.47 -33.43
CA ALA A 291 4.03 15.84 -32.12
C ALA A 291 5.09 16.53 -31.25
N LEU A 292 6.32 15.98 -31.19
CA LEU A 292 7.43 16.58 -30.45
C LEU A 292 7.88 17.94 -31.01
N GLY A 293 7.66 18.19 -32.30
CA GLY A 293 7.97 19.46 -32.97
C GLY A 293 6.92 20.55 -32.78
N ASN A 294 5.77 20.24 -32.17
CA ASN A 294 4.63 21.14 -32.05
C ASN A 294 4.30 21.43 -30.58
N SER A 295 4.37 22.71 -30.19
CA SER A 295 4.17 23.16 -28.81
C SER A 295 2.75 22.95 -28.28
N ALA A 296 1.77 22.65 -29.14
CA ALA A 296 0.42 22.29 -28.71
C ALA A 296 0.36 20.87 -28.13
N TYR A 297 1.35 20.02 -28.40
CA TYR A 297 1.37 18.67 -27.85
C TYR A 297 2.06 18.65 -26.49
N CYS A 298 1.45 17.94 -25.55
CA CYS A 298 2.08 17.56 -24.30
C CYS A 298 2.29 16.04 -24.33
N SER A 299 3.50 15.61 -24.69
CA SER A 299 3.84 14.19 -24.74
C SER A 299 4.62 13.81 -23.48
N ARG A 300 4.20 12.75 -22.79
CA ARG A 300 4.74 12.31 -21.51
C ARG A 300 5.16 10.85 -21.59
N ILE A 301 6.25 10.49 -20.92
CA ILE A 301 6.64 9.09 -20.70
C ILE A 301 6.63 8.80 -19.21
N ILE A 302 6.31 7.57 -18.85
CA ILE A 302 6.61 7.01 -17.53
C ILE A 302 7.75 6.01 -17.70
N HIS A 303 8.85 6.21 -16.99
CA HIS A 303 10.05 5.40 -17.14
C HIS A 303 10.64 5.02 -15.78
N LYS A 304 11.48 3.99 -15.82
CA LYS A 304 12.18 3.46 -14.66
C LYS A 304 13.61 3.16 -15.08
N GLN A 305 14.60 3.78 -14.42
CA GLN A 305 16.02 3.67 -14.79
C GLN A 305 16.27 3.96 -16.30
N GLY A 306 15.61 5.00 -16.83
CA GLY A 306 15.64 5.36 -18.26
C GLY A 306 14.88 4.42 -19.20
N GLN A 307 14.35 3.29 -18.72
CA GLN A 307 13.53 2.39 -19.53
C GLN A 307 12.07 2.85 -19.53
N VAL A 308 11.55 3.22 -20.70
CA VAL A 308 10.15 3.60 -20.89
C VAL A 308 9.23 2.41 -20.59
N GLN A 309 8.28 2.61 -19.68
CA GLN A 309 7.27 1.63 -19.27
C GLN A 309 5.88 1.96 -19.83
N GLY A 310 5.66 3.23 -20.19
CA GLY A 310 4.44 3.70 -20.84
C GLY A 310 4.56 5.16 -21.29
N TYR A 311 3.55 5.65 -21.98
CA TYR A 311 3.49 7.00 -22.52
C TYR A 311 2.04 7.49 -22.62
N ALA A 312 1.89 8.81 -22.67
CA ALA A 312 0.66 9.47 -23.02
C ALA A 312 0.96 10.65 -23.97
N VAL A 313 0.10 10.85 -24.96
CA VAL A 313 0.19 11.98 -25.89
C VAL A 313 -1.09 12.79 -25.78
N TRP A 314 -0.93 14.05 -25.46
CA TRP A 314 -2.01 15.01 -25.30
C TRP A 314 -1.89 16.11 -26.34
N LEU A 315 -3.02 16.65 -26.79
CA LEU A 315 -3.09 17.79 -27.69
C LEU A 315 -3.91 18.91 -27.04
N GLN A 316 -3.27 20.05 -26.80
CA GLN A 316 -3.92 21.24 -26.29
C GLN A 316 -4.68 21.96 -27.41
N ALA A 317 -5.93 22.28 -27.11
CA ALA A 317 -6.77 23.23 -27.82
C ALA A 317 -7.01 24.47 -26.93
N PRO A 318 -7.58 25.58 -27.46
CA PRO A 318 -7.72 26.82 -26.70
C PRO A 318 -8.46 26.72 -25.36
N ASP A 319 -9.45 25.83 -25.25
CA ASP A 319 -10.35 25.68 -24.09
C ASP A 319 -10.38 24.26 -23.51
N MET A 320 -9.64 23.33 -24.12
CA MET A 320 -9.61 21.92 -23.71
C MET A 320 -8.28 21.26 -24.02
N ILE A 321 -8.05 20.07 -23.44
CA ILE A 321 -6.99 19.17 -23.87
C ILE A 321 -7.58 17.82 -24.27
N GLU A 322 -7.05 17.24 -25.34
CA GLU A 322 -7.44 15.92 -25.82
C GLU A 322 -6.37 14.89 -25.50
N LEU A 323 -6.77 13.76 -24.88
CA LEU A 323 -5.91 12.59 -24.78
C LEU A 323 -5.97 11.83 -26.12
N LEU A 324 -4.88 11.88 -26.88
CA LEU A 324 -4.79 11.22 -28.18
C LEU A 324 -4.36 9.76 -28.05
N LEU A 325 -3.35 9.49 -27.22
CA LEU A 325 -2.80 8.16 -27.02
C LEU A 325 -2.45 7.94 -25.55
N ILE A 326 -2.67 6.73 -25.07
CA ILE A 326 -2.11 6.25 -23.80
C ILE A 326 -1.76 4.78 -23.95
N GLY A 327 -0.51 4.43 -23.65
CA GLY A 327 0.01 3.08 -23.81
C GLY A 327 0.90 2.68 -22.66
N VAL A 328 0.75 1.44 -22.19
CA VAL A 328 1.61 0.85 -21.15
C VAL A 328 2.09 -0.51 -21.66
N ALA A 329 3.40 -0.75 -21.54
CA ALA A 329 4.03 -2.01 -21.91
C ALA A 329 3.23 -3.20 -21.33
N PRO A 330 2.92 -4.24 -22.13
CA PRO A 330 2.09 -5.37 -21.68
C PRO A 330 2.52 -5.98 -20.34
N GLU A 331 3.84 -6.08 -20.10
CA GLU A 331 4.42 -6.60 -18.86
C GLU A 331 4.15 -5.73 -17.63
N GLN A 332 3.79 -4.46 -17.82
CA GLN A 332 3.58 -3.47 -16.77
C GLN A 332 2.12 -3.06 -16.59
N GLN A 333 1.21 -3.65 -17.37
CA GLN A 333 -0.22 -3.38 -17.26
C GLN A 333 -0.77 -3.87 -15.92
N ARG A 334 -1.91 -3.30 -15.49
CA ARG A 334 -2.57 -3.58 -14.19
C ARG A 334 -1.72 -3.20 -12.96
N ARG A 335 -0.66 -2.40 -13.13
CA ARG A 335 0.15 -1.82 -12.04
C ARG A 335 -0.13 -0.34 -11.77
N GLY A 336 -1.17 0.22 -12.39
CA GLY A 336 -1.56 1.63 -12.22
C GLY A 336 -0.77 2.65 -13.05
N LEU A 337 0.11 2.25 -13.98
CA LEU A 337 0.92 3.21 -14.74
C LEU A 337 0.10 4.13 -15.64
N ALA A 338 -0.95 3.59 -16.30
CA ALA A 338 -1.87 4.41 -17.09
C ALA A 338 -2.64 5.42 -16.22
N TRP A 339 -2.93 5.05 -14.97
CA TRP A 339 -3.54 5.95 -14.01
C TRP A 339 -2.61 7.12 -13.69
N GLN A 340 -1.33 6.86 -13.41
CA GLN A 340 -0.35 7.90 -13.10
C GLN A 340 -0.13 8.85 -14.29
N LEU A 341 -0.05 8.33 -15.52
CA LEU A 341 0.03 9.13 -16.74
C LEU A 341 -1.21 10.00 -16.96
N LEU A 342 -2.39 9.47 -16.64
CA LEU A 342 -3.65 10.21 -16.72
C LEU A 342 -3.68 11.32 -15.66
N ASP A 343 -3.26 11.02 -14.42
CA ASP A 343 -3.18 12.00 -13.34
C ASP A 343 -2.29 13.19 -13.70
N ASP A 344 -1.09 12.89 -14.20
CA ASP A 344 -0.10 13.89 -14.61
C ASP A 344 -0.67 14.83 -15.68
N GLY A 345 -1.37 14.29 -16.69
CA GLY A 345 -2.01 15.10 -17.71
C GLY A 345 -3.18 15.95 -17.18
N LEU A 346 -3.98 15.43 -16.24
CA LEU A 346 -5.05 16.20 -15.60
C LEU A 346 -4.50 17.31 -14.70
N GLN A 347 -3.42 17.06 -13.97
CA GLN A 347 -2.73 18.09 -13.19
C GLN A 347 -2.17 19.19 -14.11
N TRP A 348 -1.54 18.80 -15.21
CA TRP A 348 -1.06 19.74 -16.23
C TRP A 348 -2.20 20.60 -16.79
N ALA A 349 -3.34 19.99 -17.12
CA ALA A 349 -4.51 20.71 -17.64
C ALA A 349 -5.06 21.73 -16.63
N ARG A 350 -5.12 21.37 -15.34
CA ARG A 350 -5.51 22.29 -14.25
C ARG A 350 -4.53 23.46 -14.10
N GLN A 351 -3.23 23.20 -14.19
CA GLN A 351 -2.19 24.26 -14.13
C GLN A 351 -2.31 25.25 -15.28
N HIS A 352 -2.76 24.78 -16.46
CA HIS A 352 -3.00 25.61 -17.64
C HIS A 352 -4.42 26.19 -17.70
N GLN A 353 -5.21 26.05 -16.62
CA GLN A 353 -6.57 26.59 -16.49
C GLN A 353 -7.52 26.10 -17.60
N LEU A 354 -7.29 24.89 -18.11
CA LEU A 354 -8.19 24.26 -19.07
C LEU A 354 -9.42 23.73 -18.33
N GLU A 355 -10.60 23.99 -18.89
CA GLU A 355 -11.87 23.66 -18.23
C GLU A 355 -12.35 22.25 -18.57
N ARG A 356 -11.78 21.61 -19.59
CA ARG A 356 -12.25 20.33 -20.10
C ARG A 356 -11.11 19.45 -20.61
N VAL A 357 -11.23 18.16 -20.33
CA VAL A 357 -10.44 17.10 -20.96
C VAL A 357 -11.36 16.23 -21.78
N VAL A 358 -10.96 15.90 -23.01
CA VAL A 358 -11.71 15.02 -23.92
C VAL A 358 -10.85 13.84 -24.36
N LEU A 359 -11.48 12.74 -24.71
CA LEU A 359 -10.80 11.56 -25.27
C LEU A 359 -11.75 10.76 -26.16
N GLU A 360 -11.15 9.95 -27.03
CA GLU A 360 -11.85 9.00 -27.88
C GLU A 360 -11.31 7.59 -27.63
N VAL A 361 -12.18 6.63 -27.35
CA VAL A 361 -11.78 5.25 -27.06
C VAL A 361 -12.59 4.26 -27.88
N ARG A 362 -11.96 3.19 -28.37
CA ARG A 362 -12.66 2.09 -29.07
C ARG A 362 -13.77 1.54 -28.19
N ALA A 363 -14.97 1.35 -28.75
CA ALA A 363 -16.11 0.81 -28.01
C ALA A 363 -15.85 -0.58 -27.43
N SER A 364 -14.96 -1.36 -28.06
CA SER A 364 -14.52 -2.67 -27.57
C SER A 364 -13.52 -2.62 -26.40
N ASN A 365 -12.90 -1.46 -26.10
CA ASN A 365 -11.85 -1.35 -25.08
C ASN A 365 -12.44 -1.11 -23.68
N ALA A 366 -13.13 -2.13 -23.16
CA ALA A 366 -13.74 -2.10 -21.83
C ALA A 366 -12.75 -1.76 -20.69
N PRO A 367 -11.49 -2.25 -20.69
CA PRO A 367 -10.51 -1.87 -19.66
C PRO A 367 -10.21 -0.36 -19.64
N ALA A 368 -9.99 0.27 -20.80
CA ALA A 368 -9.73 1.71 -20.86
C ALA A 368 -10.97 2.53 -20.50
N ILE A 369 -12.15 2.13 -20.98
CA ILE A 369 -13.41 2.79 -20.60
C ILE A 369 -13.61 2.75 -19.08
N GLY A 370 -13.37 1.59 -18.45
CA GLY A 370 -13.46 1.44 -17.00
C GLY A 370 -12.44 2.32 -16.25
N LEU A 371 -11.21 2.45 -16.76
CA LEU A 371 -10.22 3.38 -16.22
C LEU A 371 -10.71 4.83 -16.27
N TYR A 372 -11.19 5.28 -17.43
CA TYR A 372 -11.66 6.66 -17.62
C TYR A 372 -12.89 6.98 -16.77
N GLN A 373 -13.85 6.04 -16.66
CA GLN A 373 -15.01 6.19 -15.80
C GLN A 373 -14.62 6.34 -14.33
N LYS A 374 -13.63 5.57 -13.84
CA LYS A 374 -13.10 5.70 -12.48
C LYS A 374 -12.46 7.07 -12.22
N TYR A 375 -11.88 7.70 -13.24
CA TYR A 375 -11.38 9.08 -13.17
C TYR A 375 -12.47 10.15 -13.24
N GLY A 376 -13.73 9.76 -13.48
CA GLY A 376 -14.87 10.66 -13.58
C GLY A 376 -15.21 11.11 -15.00
N PHE A 377 -14.57 10.56 -16.05
CA PHE A 377 -14.97 10.82 -17.42
C PHE A 377 -16.38 10.28 -17.69
N LYS A 378 -17.17 11.07 -18.42
CA LYS A 378 -18.54 10.72 -18.84
C LYS A 378 -18.56 10.49 -20.34
N ALA A 379 -19.34 9.51 -20.78
CA ALA A 379 -19.57 9.28 -22.21
C ALA A 379 -20.52 10.37 -22.75
N ASP A 380 -20.02 11.17 -23.68
CA ASP A 380 -20.77 12.27 -24.31
C ASP A 380 -21.45 11.83 -25.62
N GLY A 381 -20.94 10.76 -26.25
CA GLY A 381 -21.48 10.29 -27.51
C GLY A 381 -20.71 9.14 -28.14
N LEU A 382 -21.14 8.76 -29.34
CA LEU A 382 -20.54 7.70 -30.15
C LEU A 382 -20.26 8.23 -31.56
N ARG A 383 -19.04 8.05 -32.06
CA ARG A 383 -18.72 8.17 -33.49
C ARG A 383 -18.84 6.79 -34.12
N LYS A 384 -19.83 6.65 -35.00
CA LYS A 384 -20.09 5.37 -35.68
C LYS A 384 -19.02 5.06 -36.72
N ASN A 385 -18.61 3.80 -36.79
CA ASN A 385 -17.65 3.29 -37.79
C ASN A 385 -16.36 4.13 -37.84
N TYR A 386 -15.81 4.51 -36.68
CA TYR A 386 -14.68 5.41 -36.59
C TYR A 386 -13.34 4.68 -36.70
N TYR A 387 -13.12 3.63 -35.91
CA TYR A 387 -11.85 2.93 -35.89
C TYR A 387 -11.83 1.74 -36.85
N PRO A 388 -10.71 1.45 -37.56
CA PRO A 388 -10.59 0.25 -38.37
C PRO A 388 -10.43 -1.02 -37.52
N LEU A 389 -11.09 -2.10 -37.93
CA LEU A 389 -10.99 -3.44 -37.33
C LEU A 389 -10.19 -4.44 -38.20
N GLY A 390 -9.88 -4.08 -39.45
CA GLY A 390 -9.39 -5.01 -40.48
C GLY A 390 -10.50 -5.46 -41.42
N ASP A 391 -10.14 -5.97 -42.61
CA ASP A 391 -11.06 -6.53 -43.62
C ASP A 391 -12.24 -5.62 -44.02
N GLY A 392 -12.03 -4.29 -43.99
CA GLY A 392 -13.05 -3.29 -44.33
C GLY A 392 -14.08 -3.03 -43.23
N LEU A 393 -14.00 -3.75 -42.10
CA LEU A 393 -14.85 -3.53 -40.92
C LEU A 393 -14.33 -2.35 -40.10
N ARG A 394 -15.27 -1.63 -39.46
CA ARG A 394 -14.99 -0.51 -38.57
C ARG A 394 -15.78 -0.66 -37.28
N GLU A 395 -15.23 -0.18 -36.17
CA GLU A 395 -15.91 -0.10 -34.89
C GLU A 395 -16.16 1.35 -34.47
N ASP A 396 -17.08 1.53 -33.53
CA ASP A 396 -17.45 2.82 -33.00
C ASP A 396 -16.38 3.34 -32.02
N ALA A 397 -16.28 4.66 -31.90
CA ALA A 397 -15.52 5.33 -30.85
C ALA A 397 -16.48 5.94 -29.83
N VAL A 398 -16.25 5.66 -28.55
CA VAL A 398 -16.90 6.34 -27.43
C VAL A 398 -16.17 7.65 -27.21
N LEU A 399 -16.89 8.75 -27.33
CA LEU A 399 -16.42 10.08 -26.97
C LEU A 399 -16.64 10.27 -25.48
N MET A 400 -15.59 10.61 -24.74
CA MET A 400 -15.71 10.87 -23.31
C MET A 400 -15.12 12.23 -22.95
N SER A 401 -15.69 12.89 -21.94
CA SER A 401 -15.10 14.09 -21.39
C SER A 401 -15.15 14.15 -19.87
N LEU A 402 -14.23 14.94 -19.33
CA LEU A 402 -14.14 15.31 -17.93
C LEU A 402 -14.13 16.83 -17.84
N ASN A 403 -15.02 17.39 -17.02
CA ASN A 403 -15.01 18.82 -16.72
C ASN A 403 -14.06 19.05 -15.53
N LEU A 404 -13.11 19.96 -15.71
CA LEU A 404 -12.10 20.34 -14.72
C LEU A 404 -12.47 21.60 -13.93
N ALA A 405 -13.50 22.34 -14.36
CA ALA A 405 -13.97 23.51 -13.63
C ALA A 405 -14.44 23.07 -12.24
N ASN A 406 -13.80 23.64 -11.22
CA ASN A 406 -14.13 23.43 -9.82
C ASN A 406 -15.65 23.49 -9.61
N LYS A 407 -16.23 22.46 -8.99
CA LYS A 407 -17.36 22.67 -8.09
C LYS A 407 -16.86 23.51 -6.92
N ALA A 408 -16.75 24.81 -7.13
CA ALA A 408 -16.87 25.77 -6.05
C ALA A 408 -18.36 25.82 -5.67
N GLY A 409 -18.74 25.07 -4.64
CA GLY A 409 -20.04 25.19 -3.97
C GLY A 409 -21.21 24.40 -4.59
N ALA A 410 -21.57 23.31 -3.93
CA ALA A 410 -22.96 22.94 -3.64
C ALA A 410 -22.97 22.01 -2.44
#